data_AF-A0A535FLS2-F1
#
_entry.id   AF-A0A535FLS2-F1
#
_cell.length_a   1.000
_cell.length_b   1.000
_cell.length_c   1.000
_cell.angle_alpha   90.00
_cell.angle_beta   90.00
_cell.angle_gamma   90.00
#
_symmetry.space_group_name_H-M   'P 1'
#
loop_
_entity.id
_entity.type
_entity.pdbx_description
1 polymer ?
#
loop_
_entity_poly.entity_id
_entity_poly.type
_entity_poly.pdbx_seq_one_letter_code
_entity_poly.pdbx_strand_id
1 'polypeptide(L)'
;MHFDLYHWLFDDPITAASNAGQSTPEVFHYLWPWLIFCCVGLLLTFYYSVEGRKRFVKSKLLAKRMLDQYLGWFAVICFVGLPILFSRVYLEGYFFAWRVWRYLWLVALICWAITWIVYLVRKYPQERASLQAYQKRQQYISKGSKRKAKAASR
;
A
#
# COMPACT_ATOMS: atom_id res chain seq x y z
N MET A 1 18.34 29.18 -21.56
CA MET A 1 18.44 27.81 -21.00
C MET A 1 17.26 27.03 -21.52
N HIS A 2 17.47 26.05 -22.40
CA HIS A 2 16.43 25.17 -22.89
C HIS A 2 16.30 24.02 -21.89
N PHE A 3 15.14 23.90 -21.23
CA PHE A 3 14.90 22.82 -20.29
C PHE A 3 14.46 21.59 -21.07
N ASP A 4 15.34 20.61 -21.18
CA ASP A 4 15.05 19.38 -21.90
C ASP A 4 14.52 18.32 -20.93
N LEU A 5 13.20 18.10 -20.97
CA LEU A 5 12.49 17.20 -20.06
C LEU A 5 13.03 15.75 -20.15
N TYR A 6 13.47 15.35 -21.34
CA TYR A 6 13.94 14.00 -21.60
C TYR A 6 15.25 13.71 -20.85
N HIS A 7 16.27 14.56 -21.02
CA HIS A 7 17.53 14.46 -20.29
C HIS A 7 17.32 14.56 -18.78
N TRP A 8 16.40 15.44 -18.34
CA TRP A 8 16.10 15.53 -16.92
C TRP A 8 15.46 14.25 -16.35
N LEU A 9 14.60 13.56 -17.08
CA LEU A 9 13.89 12.38 -16.55
C LEU A 9 14.68 11.07 -16.66
N PHE A 10 15.49 10.95 -17.73
CA PHE A 10 16.16 9.71 -18.13
C PHE A 10 17.68 9.71 -17.93
N ASP A 11 18.31 10.84 -17.58
CA ASP A 11 19.72 10.80 -17.20
C ASP A 11 19.91 10.19 -15.80
N ASP A 12 20.95 9.38 -15.66
CA ASP A 12 21.45 8.89 -14.39
C ASP A 12 22.09 10.03 -13.56
N PRO A 13 22.15 9.89 -12.22
CA PRO A 13 22.63 10.97 -11.35
C PRO A 13 24.09 11.39 -11.58
N ILE A 14 24.90 10.58 -12.26
CA ILE A 14 26.29 10.90 -12.62
C ILE A 14 26.30 11.78 -13.88
N THR A 15 25.60 11.36 -14.93
CA THR A 15 25.48 12.14 -16.17
C THR A 15 24.77 13.47 -15.95
N ALA A 16 23.73 13.48 -15.10
CA ALA A 16 23.04 14.72 -14.73
C ALA A 16 23.92 15.68 -13.92
N ALA A 17 24.79 15.17 -13.03
CA ALA A 17 25.75 15.99 -12.29
C ALA A 17 26.85 16.55 -13.21
N SER A 18 27.37 15.73 -14.12
CA SER A 18 28.37 16.14 -15.12
C SER A 18 27.84 17.22 -16.06
N ASN A 19 26.61 17.09 -16.54
CA ASN A 19 25.92 18.11 -17.35
C ASN A 19 25.67 19.42 -16.59
N ALA A 20 25.57 19.36 -15.26
CA ALA A 20 25.44 20.52 -14.38
C ALA A 20 26.79 21.11 -13.91
N GLY A 21 27.92 20.58 -14.40
CA GLY A 21 29.27 21.02 -14.00
C GLY A 21 29.66 20.64 -12.57
N GLN A 22 28.96 19.67 -11.96
CA GLN A 22 29.24 19.19 -10.60
C GLN A 22 30.08 17.92 -10.66
N SER A 23 31.11 17.86 -9.82
CA SER A 23 32.00 16.70 -9.68
C SER A 23 31.43 15.60 -8.78
N THR A 24 30.35 15.89 -8.06
CA THR A 24 29.66 14.96 -7.17
C THR A 24 28.32 14.53 -7.74
N PRO A 25 27.92 13.26 -7.62
CA PRO A 25 26.60 12.79 -8.03
C PRO A 25 25.48 13.63 -7.41
N GLU A 26 24.38 13.85 -8.15
CA GLU A 26 23.28 14.70 -7.69
C GLU A 26 22.71 14.24 -6.34
N VAL A 27 22.63 15.15 -5.37
CA VAL A 27 22.11 14.87 -4.03
C VAL A 27 20.59 14.69 -4.07
N PHE A 28 20.11 13.53 -3.63
CA PHE A 28 18.67 13.28 -3.49
C PHE A 28 18.13 13.84 -2.17
N HIS A 29 17.53 15.02 -2.25
CA HIS A 29 17.00 15.74 -1.08
C HIS A 29 15.85 15.01 -0.36
N TYR A 30 15.11 14.15 -1.07
CA TYR A 30 13.95 13.43 -0.51
C TYR A 30 14.29 12.02 -0.01
N LEU A 31 15.57 11.66 0.11
CA LEU A 31 15.99 10.32 0.54
C LEU A 31 15.40 9.95 1.91
N TRP A 32 15.58 10.84 2.89
CA TRP A 32 15.16 10.60 4.26
C TRP A 32 13.63 10.55 4.43
N PRO A 33 12.85 11.54 3.94
CA PRO A 33 11.39 11.46 3.99
C PRO A 33 10.84 10.19 3.33
N TRP A 34 11.42 9.77 2.19
CA TRP A 34 10.99 8.58 1.47
C TRP A 34 11.29 7.30 2.24
N LEU A 35 12.50 7.18 2.80
CA LEU A 35 12.91 6.04 3.62
C LEU A 35 12.02 5.94 4.86
N ILE A 36 11.80 7.05 5.56
CA ILE A 36 10.91 7.09 6.73
C ILE A 36 9.50 6.65 6.33
N PHE A 37 8.97 7.15 5.21
CA PHE A 37 7.65 6.78 4.73
C PHE A 37 7.54 5.27 4.45
N CYS A 38 8.52 4.67 3.76
CA CYS A 38 8.50 3.24 3.46
C CYS A 38 8.66 2.38 4.72
N CYS A 39 9.58 2.75 5.62
CA CYS A 39 9.81 2.01 6.87
C CYS A 39 8.60 2.09 7.81
N VAL A 40 8.06 3.30 8.05
CA VAL A 40 6.86 3.50 8.87
C VAL A 40 5.66 2.80 8.23
N GLY A 41 5.54 2.85 6.91
CA GLY A 41 4.46 2.19 6.19
C GLY A 41 4.48 0.67 6.38
N LEU A 42 5.66 0.04 6.23
CA LEU A 42 5.83 -1.39 6.48
C LEU A 42 5.59 -1.72 7.96
N LEU A 43 6.11 -0.92 8.89
CA LEU A 43 5.92 -1.14 10.33
C LEU A 43 4.43 -1.06 10.72
N LEU A 44 3.67 -0.14 10.13
CA LEU A 44 2.22 -0.04 10.32
C LEU A 44 1.51 -1.30 9.82
N THR A 45 1.88 -1.81 8.64
CA THR A 45 1.30 -3.05 8.07
C THR A 45 1.65 -4.27 8.91
N PHE A 46 2.87 -4.34 9.42
CA PHE A 46 3.32 -5.39 10.32
C PHE A 46 2.54 -5.36 11.65
N TYR A 47 2.47 -4.19 12.30
CA TYR A 47 1.72 -3.99 13.54
C TYR A 47 0.25 -4.39 13.39
N TYR A 48 -0.38 -3.97 12.28
CA TYR A 48 -1.75 -4.34 11.98
C TYR A 48 -1.93 -5.86 11.82
N SER A 49 -1.00 -6.54 11.15
CA SER A 49 -1.08 -7.99 10.93
C SER A 49 -0.94 -8.79 12.23
N VAL A 50 -0.07 -8.36 13.15
CA VAL A 50 0.28 -9.08 14.39
C VAL A 50 -0.75 -8.80 15.49
N GLU A 51 -1.02 -7.53 15.77
CA GLU A 51 -1.87 -7.10 16.89
C GLU A 51 -3.18 -6.46 16.45
N GLY A 52 -3.12 -5.56 15.46
CA GLY A 52 -4.26 -4.71 15.09
C GLY A 52 -5.48 -5.51 14.63
N ARG A 53 -5.26 -6.60 13.89
CA ARG A 53 -6.30 -7.51 13.38
C ARG A 53 -7.09 -8.17 14.51
N LYS A 54 -6.42 -8.53 15.62
CA LYS A 54 -7.03 -9.21 16.77
C LYS A 54 -7.75 -8.22 17.68
N ARG A 55 -7.22 -7.01 17.86
CA ARG A 55 -7.71 -6.02 18.81
C ARG A 55 -8.84 -5.16 18.25
N PHE A 56 -8.73 -4.67 17.01
CA PHE A 56 -9.66 -3.66 16.47
C PHE A 56 -10.78 -4.25 15.60
N VAL A 57 -10.58 -5.44 15.02
CA VAL A 57 -11.45 -5.94 13.94
C VAL A 57 -12.11 -7.29 14.21
N LYS A 58 -12.15 -7.68 15.48
CA LYS A 58 -12.63 -9.00 15.95
C LYS A 58 -14.08 -9.30 15.57
N SER A 59 -14.97 -8.31 15.60
CA SER A 59 -16.41 -8.49 15.32
C SER A 59 -16.90 -7.84 14.02
N LYS A 60 -16.06 -7.03 13.35
CA LYS A 60 -16.44 -6.24 12.16
C LYS A 60 -15.83 -6.85 10.90
N LEU A 61 -16.49 -7.86 10.34
CA LEU A 61 -16.02 -8.63 9.17
C LEU A 61 -15.69 -7.73 7.95
N LEU A 62 -16.48 -6.68 7.72
CA LEU A 62 -16.30 -5.76 6.59
C LEU A 62 -15.07 -4.87 6.77
N ALA A 63 -14.90 -4.27 7.95
CA ALA A 63 -13.72 -3.47 8.26
C ALA A 63 -12.44 -4.31 8.19
N LYS A 64 -12.52 -5.59 8.57
CA LYS A 64 -11.39 -6.53 8.51
C LYS A 64 -10.95 -6.76 7.08
N ARG A 65 -11.89 -7.10 6.21
CA ARG A 65 -11.62 -7.35 4.79
C ARG A 65 -11.07 -6.10 4.10
N MET A 66 -11.65 -4.94 4.39
CA MET A 66 -11.23 -3.66 3.81
C MET A 66 -9.80 -3.28 4.24
N LEU A 67 -9.50 -3.34 5.54
CA LEU A 67 -8.16 -3.03 6.04
C LEU A 67 -7.12 -4.07 5.61
N ASP A 68 -7.43 -5.37 5.62
CA ASP A 68 -6.53 -6.41 5.11
C ASP A 68 -6.16 -6.12 3.63
N GLN A 69 -7.12 -5.69 2.80
CA GLN A 69 -6.88 -5.34 1.40
C GLN A 69 -6.12 -4.01 1.25
N TYR A 70 -6.42 -3.00 2.06
CA TYR A 70 -5.73 -1.70 2.05
C TYR A 70 -4.27 -1.84 2.44
N LEU A 71 -4.03 -2.40 3.62
CA LEU A 71 -2.68 -2.56 4.14
C LEU A 71 -1.85 -3.56 3.33
N GLY A 72 -2.49 -4.56 2.70
CA GLY A 72 -1.80 -5.46 1.77
C GLY A 72 -1.19 -4.74 0.57
N TRP A 73 -2.00 -3.96 -0.16
CA TRP A 73 -1.50 -3.19 -1.31
C TRP A 73 -0.53 -2.08 -0.88
N PHE A 74 -0.78 -1.44 0.26
CA PHE A 74 0.13 -0.45 0.82
C PHE A 74 1.50 -1.05 1.13
N ALA A 75 1.54 -2.25 1.72
CA ALA A 75 2.78 -2.98 2.00
C ALA A 75 3.56 -3.27 0.71
N VAL A 76 2.88 -3.70 -0.36
CA VAL A 76 3.52 -3.94 -1.67
C VAL A 76 4.15 -2.66 -2.21
N ILE A 77 3.44 -1.53 -2.16
CA ILE A 77 3.95 -0.23 -2.63
C ILE A 77 5.18 0.20 -1.82
N CYS A 78 5.15 0.08 -0.49
CA CYS A 78 6.29 0.40 0.36
C CYS A 78 7.46 -0.57 0.13
N PHE A 79 7.19 -1.85 -0.11
CA PHE A 79 8.21 -2.86 -0.38
C PHE A 79 8.90 -2.63 -1.73
N VAL A 80 8.17 -2.21 -2.77
CA VAL A 80 8.73 -1.80 -4.07
C VAL A 80 9.46 -0.44 -3.97
N GLY A 81 9.06 0.43 -3.05
CA GLY A 81 9.73 1.71 -2.81
C GLY A 81 11.16 1.57 -2.27
N LEU A 82 11.44 0.53 -1.48
CA LEU A 82 12.78 0.26 -0.93
C LEU A 82 13.85 -0.04 -2.01
N PRO A 83 13.68 -0.99 -2.95
CA PRO A 83 14.67 -1.27 -3.98
C PRO A 83 14.91 -0.08 -4.92
N ILE A 84 13.89 0.78 -5.16
CA ILE A 84 14.04 2.03 -5.93
C ILE A 84 14.90 3.06 -5.15
N LEU A 85 14.85 3.04 -3.82
CA LEU A 85 15.72 3.87 -2.99
C LEU A 85 17.16 3.31 -2.96
N PHE A 86 17.30 1.99 -2.80
CA PHE A 86 18.59 1.29 -2.77
C PHE A 86 19.32 1.35 -4.12
N SER A 87 18.59 1.33 -5.25
CA SER A 87 19.20 1.49 -6.57
C SER A 87 19.88 2.84 -6.73
N ARG A 88 19.40 3.90 -6.06
CA ARG A 88 20.12 5.16 -6.02
C ARG A 88 21.45 5.00 -5.28
N VAL A 89 21.44 4.42 -4.08
CA VAL A 89 22.63 4.41 -3.21
C VAL A 89 23.73 3.47 -3.72
N TYR A 90 23.37 2.35 -4.33
CA TYR A 90 24.33 1.31 -4.73
C TYR A 90 24.52 1.16 -6.24
N LEU A 91 23.60 1.69 -7.07
CA LEU A 91 23.57 1.50 -8.52
C LEU A 91 23.52 2.83 -9.27
N GLU A 92 24.29 3.82 -8.80
CA GLU A 92 24.24 5.23 -9.24
C GLU A 92 24.39 5.43 -10.76
N GLY A 93 25.15 4.57 -11.44
CA GLY A 93 25.38 4.63 -12.89
C GLY A 93 24.51 3.70 -13.74
N TYR A 94 23.49 3.06 -13.16
CA TYR A 94 22.64 2.09 -13.86
C TYR A 94 21.22 2.60 -14.06
N PHE A 95 20.53 2.00 -15.04
CA PHE A 95 19.16 2.30 -15.46
C PHE A 95 18.13 2.39 -14.31
N PHE A 96 18.34 1.66 -13.23
CA PHE A 96 17.44 1.66 -12.06
C PHE A 96 17.61 2.87 -11.13
N ALA A 97 18.66 3.68 -11.26
CA ALA A 97 18.86 4.91 -10.49
C ALA A 97 18.18 6.14 -11.12
N TRP A 98 17.61 5.98 -12.31
CA TRP A 98 16.97 7.06 -13.07
C TRP A 98 15.82 7.72 -12.30
N ARG A 99 15.62 9.02 -12.55
CA ARG A 99 14.55 9.80 -11.92
C ARG A 99 13.15 9.25 -12.26
N VAL A 100 12.98 8.70 -13.47
CA VAL A 100 11.72 8.12 -13.95
C VAL A 100 11.11 7.10 -12.99
N TRP A 101 11.91 6.21 -12.39
CA TRP A 101 11.40 5.15 -11.49
C TRP A 101 10.79 5.71 -10.22
N ARG A 102 11.38 6.77 -9.69
CA ARG A 102 10.89 7.46 -8.49
C ARG A 102 9.57 8.18 -8.78
N TYR A 103 9.50 8.92 -9.88
CA TYR A 103 8.25 9.58 -10.27
C TYR A 103 7.15 8.59 -10.63
N LEU A 104 7.50 7.47 -11.27
CA LEU A 104 6.55 6.40 -11.58
C LEU A 104 6.01 5.74 -10.30
N TRP A 105 6.86 5.54 -9.29
CA TRP A 105 6.41 5.09 -7.97
C TRP A 105 5.50 6.11 -7.27
N LEU A 106 5.82 7.41 -7.32
CA LEU A 106 4.96 8.46 -6.76
C LEU A 106 3.61 8.51 -7.47
N VAL A 107 3.59 8.38 -8.80
CA VAL A 107 2.35 8.28 -9.59
C VAL A 107 1.56 7.04 -9.19
N ALA A 108 2.22 5.89 -8.98
CA ALA A 108 1.56 4.67 -8.51
C ALA A 108 0.93 4.87 -7.11
N LEU A 109 1.59 5.59 -6.20
CA LEU A 109 1.04 5.97 -4.91
C LEU A 109 -0.23 6.83 -5.04
N ILE A 110 -0.19 7.82 -5.93
CA ILE A 110 -1.33 8.71 -6.20
C ILE A 110 -2.50 7.92 -6.80
N CYS A 111 -2.24 7.11 -7.83
CA CYS A 111 -3.26 6.24 -8.44
C CYS A 111 -3.87 5.28 -7.40
N TRP A 112 -3.06 4.72 -6.52
CA TRP A 112 -3.53 3.86 -5.43
C TRP A 112 -4.41 4.63 -4.44
N ALA A 113 -4.01 5.84 -4.03
CA ALA A 113 -4.79 6.69 -3.14
C ALA A 113 -6.15 7.05 -3.75
N ILE A 114 -6.18 7.44 -5.04
CA ILE A 114 -7.43 7.72 -5.77
C ILE A 114 -8.33 6.48 -5.82
N THR A 115 -7.77 5.32 -6.15
CA THR A 115 -8.53 4.07 -6.23
C THR A 115 -9.21 3.74 -4.89
N TRP A 116 -8.52 3.98 -3.78
CA TRP A 116 -9.07 3.79 -2.43
C TRP A 116 -10.12 4.82 -2.04
N ILE A 117 -9.95 6.09 -2.40
CA ILE A 117 -10.98 7.11 -2.20
C ILE A 117 -12.26 6.72 -2.95
N VAL A 118 -12.13 6.30 -4.22
CA VAL A 118 -13.27 5.84 -5.02
C VAL A 118 -13.92 4.61 -4.39
N TYR A 119 -13.14 3.65 -3.90
CA TYR A 119 -13.65 2.48 -3.18
C TYR A 119 -14.46 2.89 -1.95
N LEU A 120 -13.93 3.80 -1.11
CA LEU A 120 -14.57 4.26 0.11
C LEU A 120 -15.86 5.05 -0.16
N VAL A 121 -15.91 5.85 -1.21
CA VAL A 121 -17.09 6.67 -1.52
C VAL A 121 -18.17 5.84 -2.22
N ARG A 122 -17.81 4.98 -3.17
CA ARG A 122 -18.79 4.28 -4.01
C ARG A 122 -19.11 2.87 -3.54
N LYS A 123 -18.10 2.09 -3.17
CA LYS A 123 -18.25 0.64 -2.94
C LYS A 123 -18.49 0.29 -1.48
N TYR A 124 -17.81 0.97 -0.56
CA TYR A 124 -18.01 0.78 0.88
C TYR A 124 -19.46 0.98 1.37
N PRO A 125 -20.23 2.01 0.96
CA PRO A 125 -21.62 2.14 1.41
C PRO A 125 -22.52 1.00 0.92
N GLN A 126 -22.28 0.51 -0.30
CA GLN A 126 -23.03 -0.61 -0.88
C GLN A 126 -22.76 -1.91 -0.12
N GLU A 127 -21.49 -2.21 0.18
CA GLU A 127 -21.12 -3.40 0.95
C GLU A 127 -21.72 -3.33 2.37
N ARG A 128 -21.74 -2.15 2.99
CA ARG A 128 -22.35 -1.96 4.32
C ARG A 128 -23.86 -2.22 4.29
N ALA A 129 -24.57 -1.70 3.28
CA ALA A 129 -26.02 -1.93 3.12
C ALA A 129 -26.33 -3.41 2.85
N SER A 130 -25.53 -4.07 2.00
CA SER A 130 -25.70 -5.50 1.69
C SER A 130 -25.54 -6.39 2.93
N LEU A 131 -24.56 -6.10 3.79
CA LEU A 131 -24.38 -6.84 5.04
C LEU A 131 -25.52 -6.62 6.03
N GLN A 132 -26.05 -5.41 6.13
CA GLN A 132 -27.22 -5.14 6.97
C GLN A 132 -28.45 -5.92 6.48
N ALA A 133 -28.67 -5.97 5.16
CA ALA A 133 -29.73 -6.78 4.58
C ALA A 133 -29.52 -8.28 4.86
N TYR A 134 -28.28 -8.77 4.76
CA TYR A 134 -27.94 -10.16 5.05
C TYR A 134 -28.15 -10.51 6.53
N GLN A 135 -27.77 -9.63 7.45
CA GLN A 135 -27.99 -9.80 8.89
C GLN A 135 -29.48 -9.84 9.23
N LYS A 136 -30.29 -8.95 8.64
CA LYS A 136 -31.76 -8.98 8.79
C LYS A 136 -32.34 -10.32 8.30
N ARG A 137 -31.88 -10.83 7.14
CA ARG A 137 -32.33 -12.15 6.62
C ARG A 137 -31.95 -13.31 7.54
N GLN A 138 -30.76 -13.28 8.14
CA GLN A 138 -30.33 -14.31 9.09
C GLN A 138 -31.15 -14.33 10.39
N GLN A 139 -31.80 -13.22 10.78
CA GLN A 139 -32.69 -13.22 11.95
C GLN A 139 -33.96 -14.04 11.72
N TYR A 140 -34.39 -14.20 10.47
CA TYR A 140 -35.57 -15.00 10.11
C TYR A 140 -35.26 -16.47 9.83
N ILE A 141 -33.98 -16.82 9.70
CA ILE A 141 -33.56 -18.23 9.60
C ILE A 141 -33.45 -18.75 11.03
N SER A 142 -34.41 -19.57 11.46
CA SER A 142 -34.33 -20.23 12.75
C SER A 142 -32.99 -20.99 12.82
N LYS A 143 -32.15 -20.65 13.81
CA LYS A 143 -30.96 -21.44 14.09
C LYS A 143 -31.46 -22.81 14.52
N GLY A 144 -31.52 -23.75 13.57
CA GLY A 144 -31.91 -25.13 13.82
C GLY A 144 -31.18 -25.60 15.07
N SER A 145 -31.97 -25.90 16.10
CA SER A 145 -31.50 -26.39 17.37
C SER A 145 -30.69 -27.66 17.12
N LYS A 146 -29.36 -27.54 17.05
CA LYS A 146 -28.46 -28.68 17.23
C LYS A 146 -28.51 -29.05 18.71
N ARG A 147 -29.69 -29.44 19.21
CA ARG A 147 -29.81 -30.21 20.43
C ARG A 147 -29.12 -31.52 20.08
N LYS A 148 -27.86 -31.62 20.48
CA LYS A 148 -27.05 -32.84 20.37
C LYS A 148 -27.94 -33.99 20.85
N ALA A 149 -28.33 -34.88 19.94
CA ALA A 149 -28.89 -36.18 20.29
C ALA A 149 -27.75 -36.98 20.95
N LYS A 150 -27.52 -36.71 22.23
CA LYS A 150 -26.71 -37.55 23.12
C LYS A 150 -27.67 -38.21 24.10
N ALA A 151 -28.59 -38.99 23.55
CA ALA A 151 -29.44 -39.90 24.28
C ALA A 151 -29.78 -41.06 23.34
N ALA A 152 -29.58 -42.29 23.84
CA ALA A 152 -29.83 -43.58 23.22
C ALA A 152 -28.76 -44.12 22.26
N SER A 153 -27.61 -44.50 22.81
CA SER A 153 -27.00 -45.78 22.42
C SER A 153 -26.76 -46.60 23.68
N ARG A 154 -27.51 -47.71 23.74
CA ARG A 154 -27.51 -48.88 24.64
C ARG A 154 -26.38 -48.98 25.65
#